data_AF-A0A433AYW3-F1
#
_entry.id   AF-A0A433AYW3-F1
#
_cell.length_a   1.000
_cell.length_b   1.000
_cell.length_c   1.000
_cell.angle_alpha   90.00
_cell.angle_beta   90.00
_cell.angle_gamma   90.00
#
_symmetry.space_group_name_H-M   'P 1'
#
loop_
_entity.id
_entity.type
_entity.pdbx_description
1 polymer ?
#
loop_
_entity_poly.entity_id
_entity_poly.type
_entity_poly.pdbx_seq_one_letter_code
_entity_poly.pdbx_strand_id
1 'polypeptide(L)'
;MQDLFWQLKNTDSFIIYTTLVFVGIVGWFIREIAGSSGLALSSLPLLTIGGIAGPAFFTQQMIALSYDKNVNVVTATALGVLVALLVILLAKWLWTVINEHRVSRARLVGIPSRPPRLRR
;
A
#
# COMPACT_ATOMS: atom_id res chain seq x y z
N MET A 1 -8.08 -2.85 23.75
CA MET A 1 -8.72 -2.33 22.51
C MET A 1 -9.29 -0.91 22.65
N GLN A 2 -9.70 -0.45 23.85
CA GLN A 2 -10.14 0.94 24.05
C GLN A 2 -9.04 1.99 23.78
N ASP A 3 -7.76 1.68 24.05
CA ASP A 3 -6.65 2.61 23.81
C ASP A 3 -6.45 2.98 22.34
N LEU A 4 -6.73 2.05 21.42
CA LEU A 4 -6.46 2.25 19.99
C LEU A 4 -7.48 3.23 19.37
N PHE A 5 -8.74 3.13 19.79
CA PHE A 5 -9.78 4.10 19.41
C PHE A 5 -9.57 5.47 20.07
N TRP A 6 -9.06 5.51 21.31
CA TRP A 6 -8.74 6.77 21.98
C TRP A 6 -7.52 7.47 21.37
N GLN A 7 -6.51 6.71 20.95
CA GLN A 7 -5.36 7.24 20.20
C GLN A 7 -5.77 7.79 18.84
N LEU A 8 -6.68 7.11 18.12
CA LEU A 8 -7.26 7.65 16.87
C LEU A 8 -8.09 8.92 17.13
N LYS A 9 -8.84 8.98 18.23
CA LYS A 9 -9.65 10.15 18.61
C LYS A 9 -8.78 11.38 18.96
N ASN A 10 -7.58 11.15 19.49
CA ASN A 10 -6.57 12.17 19.77
C ASN A 10 -5.57 12.36 18.62
N THR A 11 -5.92 11.98 17.38
CA THR A 11 -5.07 12.27 16.23
C THR A 11 -4.92 13.78 16.08
N ASP A 12 -3.76 14.29 16.49
CA ASP A 12 -3.44 15.71 16.41
C ASP A 12 -3.43 16.19 14.96
N SER A 13 -3.82 17.45 14.75
CA SER A 13 -3.79 18.07 13.42
C SER A 13 -2.41 17.97 12.75
N PHE A 14 -1.35 17.95 13.57
CA PHE A 14 0.03 17.72 13.13
C PHE A 14 0.23 16.37 12.41
N ILE A 15 -0.36 15.28 12.93
CA ILE A 15 -0.30 13.95 12.31
C ILE A 15 -1.03 13.96 10.97
N ILE A 16 -2.16 14.65 10.89
CA ILE A 16 -2.94 14.76 9.66
C ILE A 16 -2.14 15.51 8.58
N TYR A 17 -1.59 16.68 8.92
CA TYR A 17 -0.80 17.47 7.97
C TYR A 17 0.47 16.75 7.50
N THR A 18 1.21 16.14 8.43
CA THR A 18 2.42 15.38 8.08
C THR A 18 2.09 14.16 7.20
N THR A 19 1.00 13.45 7.51
CA THR A 19 0.51 12.35 6.66
C THR A 19 0.15 12.84 5.27
N LEU A 20 -0.60 13.93 5.13
CA LEU A 20 -0.97 14.48 3.83
C LEU A 20 0.25 14.86 2.99
N VAL A 21 1.29 15.42 3.60
CA VAL A 21 2.56 15.73 2.92
C VAL A 21 3.23 14.46 2.41
N PHE A 22 3.41 13.44 3.27
CA PHE A 22 4.03 12.18 2.85
C PHE A 22 3.22 11.45 1.78
N VAL A 23 1.90 11.38 1.94
CA VAL A 23 1.00 10.78 0.97
C VAL A 23 1.05 11.53 -0.36
N GLY A 24 1.13 12.86 -0.34
CA GLY A 24 1.30 13.68 -1.54
C GLY A 24 2.61 13.37 -2.26
N ILE A 25 3.72 13.30 -1.53
CA ILE A 25 5.04 12.97 -2.09
C ILE A 25 5.04 11.56 -2.70
N VAL A 26 4.56 10.56 -1.95
CA VAL A 26 4.51 9.18 -2.41
C VAL A 26 3.53 9.02 -3.57
N GLY A 27 2.39 9.68 -3.53
CA GLY A 27 1.40 9.69 -4.61
C GLY A 27 1.97 10.30 -5.90
N TRP A 28 2.69 11.41 -5.80
CA TRP A 28 3.40 12.01 -6.93
C TRP A 28 4.47 11.06 -7.47
N PHE A 29 5.25 10.42 -6.59
CA PHE A 29 6.28 9.44 -6.98
C PHE A 29 5.68 8.22 -7.70
N ILE A 30 4.55 7.68 -7.21
CA ILE A 30 3.82 6.59 -7.87
C ILE A 30 3.37 7.02 -9.27
N ARG A 31 2.83 8.23 -9.39
CA ARG A 31 2.40 8.76 -10.70
C ARG A 31 3.58 8.82 -11.68
N GLU A 32 4.73 9.30 -11.22
CA GLU A 32 5.92 9.47 -12.05
C GLU A 32 6.50 8.11 -12.51
N ILE A 33 6.62 7.15 -11.59
CA ILE A 33 7.18 5.83 -11.91
C ILE A 33 6.21 4.96 -12.72
N ALA A 34 4.95 4.91 -12.31
CA ALA A 34 3.97 4.04 -12.97
C ALA A 34 3.39 4.65 -14.24
N GLY A 35 3.64 5.94 -14.52
CA GLY A 35 3.05 6.69 -15.63
C GLY A 35 1.52 6.77 -15.60
N SER A 36 0.89 6.49 -14.46
CA SER A 36 -0.57 6.34 -14.35
C SER A 36 -1.14 7.09 -13.15
N SER A 37 -1.87 8.17 -13.45
CA SER A 37 -2.59 8.96 -12.44
C SER A 37 -3.68 8.16 -11.73
N GLY A 38 -4.31 7.19 -12.39
CA GLY A 38 -5.33 6.34 -11.78
C GLY A 38 -4.78 5.45 -10.67
N LEU A 39 -3.61 4.86 -10.90
CA LEU A 39 -2.93 4.03 -9.89
C LEU A 39 -2.50 4.86 -8.68
N ALA A 40 -1.99 6.07 -8.92
CA ALA A 40 -1.64 7.00 -7.85
C ALA A 40 -2.87 7.38 -7.01
N LEU A 41 -3.96 7.85 -7.63
CA LEU A 41 -5.18 8.24 -6.92
C LEU A 41 -5.80 7.10 -6.12
N SER A 42 -5.87 5.90 -6.69
CA SER A 42 -6.41 4.72 -6.00
C SER A 42 -5.59 4.29 -4.77
N SER A 43 -4.29 4.63 -4.75
CA SER A 43 -3.41 4.31 -3.62
C SER A 43 -3.48 5.31 -2.47
N LEU A 44 -3.93 6.55 -2.73
CA LEU A 44 -3.94 7.61 -1.71
C LEU A 44 -4.71 7.24 -0.44
N PRO A 45 -5.94 6.67 -0.50
CA PRO A 45 -6.68 6.32 0.72
C PRO A 45 -5.99 5.25 1.56
N LEU A 46 -5.29 4.31 0.93
CA LEU A 46 -4.53 3.29 1.64
C LEU A 46 -3.27 3.87 2.28
N LEU A 47 -2.60 4.78 1.56
CA LEU A 47 -1.43 5.49 2.08
C LEU A 47 -1.80 6.42 3.26
N THR A 48 -2.95 7.11 3.21
CA THR A 48 -3.42 7.95 4.33
C THR A 48 -3.74 7.11 5.57
N ILE A 49 -4.42 5.97 5.40
CA ILE A 49 -4.69 5.04 6.51
C ILE A 49 -3.36 4.57 7.11
N GLY A 50 -2.39 4.19 6.28
CA GLY A 50 -1.06 3.80 6.74
C GLY A 50 -0.34 4.88 7.54
N GLY A 51 -0.37 6.13 7.05
CA GLY A 51 0.27 7.26 7.73
C GLY A 51 -0.40 7.61 9.07
N ILE A 52 -1.74 7.63 9.13
CA ILE A 52 -2.47 7.91 10.37
C ILE A 52 -2.29 6.78 11.39
N ALA A 53 -2.29 5.53 10.93
CA ALA A 53 -2.11 4.37 11.81
C ALA A 53 -0.65 4.21 12.28
N GLY A 54 0.33 4.68 11.51
CA GLY A 54 1.76 4.53 11.79
C GLY A 54 2.15 4.90 13.23
N PRO A 55 1.84 6.12 13.71
CA PRO A 55 2.13 6.54 15.08
C PRO A 55 1.53 5.64 16.17
N ALA A 56 0.35 5.08 15.96
CA ALA A 56 -0.28 4.21 16.96
C ALA A 56 0.52 2.90 17.17
N PHE A 57 1.18 2.39 16.12
CA PHE A 57 1.93 1.13 16.18
C PHE A 57 3.43 1.33 16.43
N PHE A 58 4.07 2.28 15.74
CA PHE A 58 5.53 2.39 15.73
C PHE A 58 6.07 3.26 16.88
N THR A 59 5.34 4.27 17.36
CA THR A 59 5.85 5.18 18.40
C THR A 59 6.15 4.46 19.72
N GLN A 60 5.48 3.35 20.01
CA GLN A 60 5.72 2.53 21.20
C GLN A 60 7.03 1.71 21.11
N GLN A 61 7.50 1.46 19.88
CA GLN A 61 8.64 0.60 19.58
C GLN A 61 9.89 1.41 19.21
N MET A 62 9.71 2.68 18.83
CA MET A 62 10.80 3.62 18.59
C MET A 62 11.41 4.02 19.94
N ILE A 63 12.46 3.30 20.33
CA ILE A 63 13.31 3.64 21.47
C ILE A 63 13.95 5.00 21.18
N ALA A 64 13.35 6.07 21.70
CA ALA A 64 13.93 7.40 21.93
C ALA A 64 15.01 7.84 20.92
N LEU A 65 14.79 7.69 19.61
CA LEU A 65 15.77 8.10 18.58
C LEU A 65 16.01 9.61 18.59
N SER A 66 15.13 10.34 19.28
CA SER A 66 15.31 11.70 19.72
C SER A 66 14.45 11.90 20.96
N TYR A 67 14.94 12.70 21.93
CA TYR A 67 14.14 13.19 23.06
C TYR A 67 12.91 14.01 22.59
N ASP A 68 12.77 14.25 21.29
CA ASP A 68 11.69 15.01 20.68
C ASP A 68 10.54 14.08 20.22
N LYS A 69 9.41 14.21 20.92
CA LYS A 69 8.15 13.52 20.62
C LYS A 69 7.69 13.76 19.18
N ASN A 70 7.93 14.93 18.61
CA ASN A 70 7.45 15.27 17.27
C ASN A 70 8.22 14.52 16.18
N VAL A 71 9.54 14.39 16.33
CA VAL A 71 10.39 13.65 15.39
C VAL A 71 10.02 12.17 15.37
N ASN A 72 9.74 11.58 16.53
CA ASN A 72 9.29 10.18 16.60
C ASN A 72 7.93 10.00 15.91
N VAL A 73 6.99 10.94 16.07
CA VAL A 73 5.70 10.92 15.37
C VAL A 73 5.87 11.04 13.86
N VAL A 74 6.71 11.97 13.38
CA VAL A 74 7.00 12.13 11.94
C VAL A 74 7.64 10.88 11.35
N THR A 75 8.54 10.25 12.10
CA THR A 75 9.19 9.02 11.62
C THR A 75 8.21 7.85 11.61
N ALA A 76 7.35 7.75 12.61
CA ALA A 76 6.32 6.72 12.68
C ALA A 76 5.25 6.87 11.58
N THR A 77 4.83 8.11 11.24
CA THR A 77 3.94 8.36 10.09
C THR A 77 4.63 7.96 8.78
N ALA A 78 5.89 8.35 8.59
CA ALA A 78 6.66 7.98 7.39
C ALA A 78 6.77 6.45 7.22
N LEU A 79 7.10 5.73 8.30
CA LEU A 79 7.14 4.28 8.31
C LEU A 79 5.78 3.67 8.00
N GLY A 80 4.69 4.21 8.57
CA GLY A 80 3.32 3.77 8.27
C GLY A 80 2.95 3.91 6.79
N VAL A 81 3.31 5.05 6.16
CA VAL A 81 3.09 5.27 4.72
C VAL A 81 3.90 4.29 3.88
N LEU A 82 5.17 4.05 4.24
CA LEU A 82 6.04 3.09 3.53
C LEU A 82 5.54 1.65 3.63
N VAL A 83 5.08 1.24 4.82
CA VAL A 83 4.50 -0.09 5.02
C VAL A 83 3.21 -0.24 4.21
N ALA A 84 2.35 0.78 4.18
CA ALA A 84 1.16 0.75 3.33
C ALA A 84 1.52 0.64 1.84
N LEU A 85 2.54 1.37 1.37
CA LEU A 85 3.05 1.25 0.02
C LEU A 85 3.51 -0.18 -0.29
N LEU A 86 4.26 -0.80 0.64
CA LEU A 86 4.74 -2.17 0.50
C LEU A 86 3.58 -3.18 0.43
N VAL A 87 2.54 -3.01 1.25
CA VAL A 87 1.32 -3.83 1.20
C VAL A 87 0.60 -3.68 -0.14
N ILE A 88 0.49 -2.45 -0.66
CA ILE A 88 -0.11 -2.21 -1.98
C ILE A 88 0.68 -2.91 -3.09
N LEU A 89 2.01 -2.85 -3.04
CA LEU A 89 2.88 -3.52 -4.01
C LEU A 89 2.73 -5.04 -3.95
N LEU A 90 2.73 -5.62 -2.74
CA LEU A 90 2.53 -7.06 -2.55
C LEU A 90 1.15 -7.51 -3.03
N ALA A 91 0.09 -6.74 -2.73
CA ALA A 91 -1.26 -7.06 -3.18
C ALA A 91 -1.39 -7.02 -4.71
N LYS A 92 -0.80 -6.01 -5.36
CA LYS A 92 -0.75 -5.92 -6.82
C LYS A 92 0.05 -7.05 -7.44
N TRP A 93 1.20 -7.37 -6.85
CA TRP A 93 2.04 -8.48 -7.30
C TRP A 93 1.30 -9.82 -7.18
N LEU A 94 0.65 -10.07 -6.05
CA LEU A 94 -0.14 -11.29 -5.86
C LEU A 94 -1.30 -11.39 -6.85
N TRP A 95 -1.96 -10.26 -7.13
CA TRP A 95 -3.01 -10.19 -8.16
C TRP A 95 -2.49 -10.54 -9.55
N THR A 96 -1.31 -10.01 -9.94
CA THR A 96 -0.68 -10.38 -11.21
C THR A 96 -0.35 -11.87 -11.28
N VAL A 97 0.23 -12.46 -10.23
CA VAL A 97 0.55 -13.90 -10.19
C VAL A 97 -0.72 -14.76 -10.32
N ILE A 98 -1.81 -14.39 -9.63
CA ILE A 98 -3.10 -15.10 -9.74
C ILE A 98 -3.65 -15.02 -11.16
N ASN A 99 -3.60 -13.86 -11.80
CA ASN A 99 -4.10 -13.68 -13.16
C ASN A 99 -3.27 -14.46 -14.18
N GLU A 100 -1.94 -14.45 -14.04
CA GLU A 100 -1.05 -15.27 -14.88
C GLU A 100 -1.35 -16.76 -14.75
N HIS A 101 -1.58 -17.25 -13.52
CA HIS A 101 -2.01 -18.63 -13.30
C HIS A 101 -3.37 -18.96 -13.93
N ARG A 102 -4.33 -18.03 -13.89
CA ARG A 102 -5.63 -18.21 -14.55
C ARG A 102 -5.50 -18.26 -16.08
N VAL A 103 -4.70 -17.36 -16.66
CA VAL A 103 -4.45 -17.32 -18.11
C VAL A 103 -3.69 -18.57 -18.57
N SER A 104 -2.72 -19.03 -17.78
CA SER A 104 -1.95 -20.25 -18.08
C SER A 104 -2.85 -21.50 -18.06
N ARG A 105 -3.74 -21.64 -17.08
CA ARG A 105 -4.76 -22.71 -17.09
C ARG A 105 -5.72 -22.62 -18.27
N ALA A 106 -6.17 -21.41 -18.64
CA ALA A 106 -7.04 -21.22 -19.79
C ALA A 106 -6.36 -21.61 -21.12
N ARG A 107 -5.06 -21.33 -21.28
CA ARG A 107 -4.29 -21.75 -22.46
C ARG A 107 -4.11 -23.27 -22.56
N LEU A 108 -3.96 -23.98 -21.44
CA LEU A 108 -3.84 -25.45 -21.43
C LEU A 108 -5.15 -26.15 -21.85
N VAL A 109 -6.30 -25.54 -21.63
CA VAL A 109 -7.62 -26.03 -22.11
C VAL A 109 -7.82 -25.74 -23.61
N GLY A 110 -7.09 -24.76 -24.16
CA GLY A 110 -7.22 -24.31 -25.56
C GLY A 110 -6.44 -25.11 -26.59
N ILE A 111 -5.65 -26.13 -26.20
CA ILE A 111 -4.98 -27.01 -27.16
C ILE A 111 -6.02 -28.04 -27.62
N PRO A 112 -6.48 -28.01 -28.89
CA PRO A 112 -7.40 -29.02 -29.39
C PRO A 112 -6.71 -30.38 -29.34
N SER A 113 -7.13 -31.23 -28.40
CA SER A 113 -6.63 -32.60 -28.21
C SER A 113 -7.05 -33.58 -29.31
N ARG A 114 -7.72 -33.09 -30.37
CA ARG A 114 -8.11 -33.89 -31.53
C ARG A 114 -7.40 -33.38 -32.79
N PRO A 115 -6.60 -34.22 -33.47
CA PRO A 115 -6.10 -33.86 -34.79
C PRO A 115 -7.28 -33.63 -35.74
N PRO A 116 -7.23 -32.62 -36.62
CA PRO A 116 -8.28 -32.37 -37.59
C PRO A 116 -8.39 -33.59 -38.50
N ARG A 117 -9.57 -34.23 -38.50
CA ARG A 117 -9.87 -35.26 -39.49
C ARG A 117 -9.94 -34.58 -40.86
N LEU A 118 -8.90 -34.80 -41.67
CA LEU A 118 -8.91 -34.50 -43.10
C LEU A 118 -10.12 -35.20 -43.73
N ARG A 119 -11.15 -34.42 -44.08
CA ARG A 119 -12.21 -34.88 -44.97
C ARG A 119 -11.64 -34.87 -46.40
N ARG A 120 -11.50 -36.06 -46.97
CA ARG A 120 -11.31 -36.27 -48.40
C ARG A 120 -12.55 -35.85 -49.16
#